data_AF-A0A167H442-F1
#
_entry.id   AF-A0A167H442-F1
#
_cell.length_a   1.000
_cell.length_b   1.000
_cell.length_c   1.000
_cell.angle_alpha   90.00
_cell.angle_beta   90.00
_cell.angle_gamma   90.00
#
_symmetry.space_group_name_H-M   'P 1'
#
loop_
_entity.id
_entity.type
_entity.pdbx_description
1 polymer ?
#
loop_
_entity_poly.entity_id
_entity_poly.type
_entity_poly.pdbx_seq_one_letter_code
_entity_poly.pdbx_strand_id
1 'polypeptide(L)'
;MNMGDCFLSYRISYLKEMKVYDNNGDFSECGPSLKASWSLVTNTNGSFIKVTGEQLPKLFNIPENYKYFQIDSLSEEILNLRFEHAQFSGKKSIIIDHFVPENALVENRDFHY
;
A
#
# COMPACT_ATOMS: atom_id res chain seq x y z
N MET A 1 -11.21 -6.48 -8.51
CA MET A 1 -11.49 -5.13 -9.07
C MET A 1 -10.64 -4.99 -10.31
N ASN A 2 -11.24 -4.65 -11.45
CA ASN A 2 -10.47 -4.28 -12.64
C ASN A 2 -10.13 -2.80 -12.45
N MET A 3 -8.89 -2.48 -12.07
CA MET A 3 -8.49 -1.11 -11.72
C MET A 3 -8.35 -0.18 -12.95
N GLY A 4 -8.87 -0.56 -14.13
CA GLY A 4 -8.97 0.30 -15.32
C GLY A 4 -7.72 1.16 -15.53
N ASP A 5 -7.90 2.47 -15.69
CA ASP A 5 -6.81 3.46 -15.71
C ASP A 5 -6.45 3.98 -14.30
N CYS A 6 -7.17 3.56 -13.25
CA CYS A 6 -6.95 3.99 -11.86
C CYS A 6 -5.55 3.63 -11.35
N PHE A 7 -4.94 2.55 -11.85
CA PHE A 7 -3.58 2.19 -11.44
C PHE A 7 -2.53 3.20 -11.92
N LEU A 8 -2.83 4.00 -12.95
CA LEU A 8 -1.90 5.00 -13.49
C LEU A 8 -1.75 6.20 -12.54
N SER A 9 -2.78 6.49 -11.75
CA SER A 9 -2.79 7.59 -10.78
C SER A 9 -2.81 7.12 -9.33
N TYR A 10 -2.82 5.81 -9.08
CA TYR A 10 -2.89 5.25 -7.74
C TYR A 10 -1.68 5.64 -6.88
N ARG A 11 -1.96 6.16 -5.68
CA ARG A 11 -0.96 6.50 -4.69
C ARG A 11 -1.46 6.13 -3.30
N ILE A 12 -0.61 5.43 -2.56
CA ILE A 12 -0.78 5.15 -1.12
C ILE A 12 0.26 5.93 -0.32
N SER A 13 -0.18 6.55 0.77
CA SER A 13 0.60 7.47 1.59
C SER A 13 0.58 7.04 3.05
N TYR A 14 1.78 6.88 3.64
CA TYR A 14 1.98 6.62 5.06
C TYR A 14 2.38 7.90 5.77
N LEU A 15 1.57 8.35 6.72
CA LEU A 15 1.78 9.58 7.48
C LEU A 15 2.42 9.31 8.84
N LYS A 16 3.12 10.32 9.37
CA LYS A 16 3.81 10.25 10.67
C LYS A 16 2.85 10.02 11.85
N GLU A 17 1.60 10.41 11.72
CA GLU A 17 0.54 10.24 12.71
C GLU A 17 -0.05 8.82 12.73
N MET A 18 0.70 7.82 12.22
CA MET A 18 0.27 6.42 12.15
C MET A 18 -0.99 6.22 11.30
N LYS A 19 -1.20 7.07 10.29
CA LYS A 19 -2.31 6.97 9.34
C LYS A 19 -1.82 6.57 7.97
N VAL A 20 -2.61 5.75 7.28
CA VAL A 20 -2.38 5.37 5.89
C VAL A 20 -3.66 5.57 5.09
N TYR A 21 -3.52 6.15 3.89
CA TYR A 21 -4.62 6.34 2.97
C TYR A 21 -4.16 6.18 1.53
N ASP A 22 -5.10 5.91 0.64
CA ASP A 22 -4.88 6.01 -0.80
C ASP A 22 -5.83 7.03 -1.46
N ASN A 23 -5.57 7.33 -2.73
CA ASN A 23 -6.32 8.30 -3.52
C ASN A 23 -7.38 7.67 -4.45
N ASN A 24 -7.75 6.39 -4.27
CA ASN A 24 -8.73 5.75 -5.17
C ASN A 24 -10.07 6.50 -5.22
N GLY A 25 -10.55 6.96 -4.06
CA GLY A 25 -11.80 7.72 -3.93
C GLY A 25 -11.77 9.12 -4.54
N ASP A 26 -10.60 9.60 -4.97
CA ASP A 26 -10.46 10.90 -5.65
C ASP A 26 -10.77 10.81 -7.15
N PHE A 27 -10.79 9.59 -7.71
CA PHE A 27 -11.06 9.32 -9.12
C PHE A 27 -12.40 8.61 -9.32
N SER A 28 -13.13 9.01 -10.38
CA SER A 28 -14.37 8.33 -10.76
C SER A 28 -14.11 6.87 -11.11
N GLU A 29 -14.97 5.96 -10.63
CA GLU A 29 -14.95 4.52 -10.94
C GLU A 29 -13.80 3.69 -10.33
N CYS A 30 -12.89 4.29 -9.57
CA CYS A 30 -11.75 3.60 -8.95
C CYS A 30 -12.05 2.91 -7.61
N GLY A 31 -13.29 3.04 -7.14
CA GLY A 31 -13.74 2.46 -5.87
C GLY A 31 -13.38 3.33 -4.66
N PRO A 32 -13.71 2.87 -3.44
CA PRO A 32 -13.48 3.65 -2.23
C PRO A 32 -12.00 3.66 -1.84
N SER A 33 -11.55 4.77 -1.27
CA SER A 33 -10.21 4.86 -0.71
C SER A 33 -10.01 4.00 0.54
N LEU A 34 -8.80 3.45 0.69
CA LEU A 34 -8.29 2.97 1.97
C LEU A 34 -8.14 4.15 2.94
N LYS A 35 -8.70 4.00 4.16
CA LYS A 35 -8.39 4.85 5.32
C LYS A 35 -8.16 3.94 6.52
N ALA A 36 -6.91 3.86 6.98
CA ALA A 36 -6.50 2.95 8.03
C ALA A 36 -5.42 3.56 8.92
N SER A 37 -5.12 2.85 10.01
CA SER A 37 -3.95 3.16 10.85
C SER A 37 -2.83 2.16 10.57
N TRP A 38 -1.59 2.56 10.80
CA TRP A 38 -0.43 1.68 10.66
C TRP A 38 0.44 1.69 11.91
N SER A 39 1.13 0.59 12.19
CA SER A 39 2.12 0.50 13.26
C SER A 39 3.31 -0.37 12.86
N LEU A 40 4.45 -0.20 13.55
CA LEU A 40 5.61 -1.06 13.38
C LEU A 40 5.51 -2.28 14.30
N VAL A 41 5.78 -3.45 13.75
CA VAL A 41 5.86 -4.71 14.49
C VAL A 41 7.17 -5.39 14.11
N THR A 42 7.99 -5.73 15.11
CA THR A 42 9.24 -6.48 14.89
C THR A 42 9.18 -7.76 15.70
N ASN A 43 9.54 -8.88 15.06
CA ASN A 43 9.63 -10.19 15.68
C ASN A 43 10.80 -10.98 15.07
N THR A 44 10.92 -12.26 15.41
CA THR A 44 11.97 -13.17 14.90
C THR A 44 11.97 -13.32 13.39
N ASN A 45 10.86 -13.02 12.71
CA ASN A 45 10.69 -13.14 11.26
C ASN A 45 10.98 -11.80 10.53
N GLY A 46 11.29 -10.73 11.26
CA GLY A 46 11.68 -9.43 10.71
C GLY A 46 10.84 -8.26 11.23
N SER A 47 10.92 -7.15 10.51
CA SER A 47 10.17 -5.92 10.78
C SER A 47 9.05 -5.74 9.76
N PHE A 48 7.90 -5.27 10.24
CA PHE A 48 6.67 -5.20 9.49
C PHE A 48 5.95 -3.88 9.74
N ILE A 49 5.27 -3.37 8.72
CA ILE A 49 4.18 -2.43 8.86
C ILE A 49 2.88 -3.23 8.98
N LYS A 50 2.19 -3.09 10.11
CA LYS A 50 0.84 -3.61 10.31
C LYS A 50 -0.16 -2.51 9.97
N VAL A 51 -0.90 -2.68 8.89
CA VAL A 51 -2.04 -1.82 8.56
C VAL A 51 -3.29 -2.40 9.21
N THR A 52 -4.08 -1.58 9.91
CA THR A 52 -5.31 -1.98 10.59
C THR A 52 -6.45 -1.02 10.25
N GLY A 53 -7.61 -1.55 9.87
CA GLY A 53 -8.79 -0.76 9.55
C GLY A 53 -10.00 -1.62 9.18
N GLU A 54 -11.20 -1.12 9.44
CA GLU A 54 -12.46 -1.87 9.22
C GLU A 54 -12.75 -2.14 7.74
N GLN A 55 -12.15 -1.37 6.83
CA GLN A 55 -12.33 -1.52 5.39
C GLN A 55 -11.48 -2.65 4.79
N LEU A 56 -10.44 -3.11 5.50
CA LEU A 56 -9.47 -4.08 4.97
C LEU A 56 -10.10 -5.41 4.52
N PRO A 57 -11.06 -6.02 5.25
CA PRO A 57 -11.67 -7.28 4.83
C PRO A 57 -12.29 -7.18 3.44
N LYS A 58 -13.00 -6.07 3.19
CA LYS A 58 -13.67 -5.81 1.91
C LYS A 58 -12.69 -5.43 0.81
N LEU A 59 -11.70 -4.59 1.11
CA LEU A 59 -10.74 -4.09 0.11
C LEU A 59 -9.74 -5.16 -0.36
N PHE A 60 -9.26 -5.99 0.56
CA PHE A 60 -8.23 -7.00 0.28
C PHE A 60 -8.77 -8.43 0.18
N ASN A 61 -10.08 -8.63 0.38
CA ASN A 61 -10.71 -9.95 0.45
C ASN A 61 -10.02 -10.86 1.47
N ILE A 62 -9.85 -10.35 2.70
CA ILE A 62 -9.26 -11.06 3.84
C ILE A 62 -10.27 -11.13 5.00
N PRO A 63 -10.20 -12.13 5.88
CA PRO A 63 -11.10 -12.19 7.03
C PRO A 63 -10.73 -11.19 8.14
N GLU A 64 -9.46 -10.82 8.26
CA GLU A 64 -8.97 -9.92 9.29
C GLU A 64 -9.10 -8.44 8.92
N ASN A 65 -9.27 -7.59 9.93
CA ASN A 65 -9.22 -6.14 9.78
C ASN A 65 -7.78 -5.59 9.79
N TYR A 66 -6.78 -6.44 9.58
CA TYR A 66 -5.38 -6.05 9.53
C TYR A 66 -4.62 -6.82 8.45
N LYS A 67 -3.53 -6.24 7.97
CA LYS A 67 -2.60 -6.87 7.03
C LYS A 67 -1.17 -6.46 7.36
N TYR A 68 -0.24 -7.41 7.24
CA TYR A 68 1.18 -7.18 7.45
C TYR A 68 1.89 -7.00 6.11
N PHE A 69 2.80 -6.02 6.08
CA PHE A 69 3.73 -5.76 5.00
C PHE A 69 5.15 -5.82 5.58
N GLN A 70 6.00 -6.70 5.06
CA GLN A 70 7.37 -6.83 5.53
C GLN A 70 8.18 -5.62 5.05
N ILE A 71 8.97 -5.03 5.93
CA ILE A 71 9.94 -4.00 5.56
C ILE A 71 11.14 -4.72 4.95
N ASP A 72 11.30 -4.60 3.64
CA ASP A 72 12.43 -5.18 2.90
C ASP A 72 13.67 -4.30 3.06
N SER A 73 13.50 -2.98 2.93
CA SER A 73 14.52 -1.98 3.24
C SER A 73 13.89 -0.65 3.67
N LEU A 74 14.57 0.08 4.55
CA LEU A 74 14.15 1.40 5.02
C LEU A 74 15.38 2.31 5.16
N SER A 75 15.29 3.50 4.56
CA SER A 75 16.26 4.60 4.68
C SER A 75 15.54 5.95 4.69
N GLU A 76 16.28 7.05 4.70
CA GLU A 76 15.69 8.40 4.57
C GLU A 76 15.05 8.63 3.19
N GLU A 77 15.49 7.92 2.15
CA GLU A 77 15.08 8.15 0.76
C GLU A 77 14.07 7.12 0.25
N ILE A 78 14.09 5.90 0.80
CA ILE A 78 13.27 4.80 0.30
C ILE A 78 12.73 3.91 1.42
N LEU A 79 11.49 3.50 1.25
CA LEU A 79 10.85 2.41 1.98
C LEU A 79 10.39 1.36 0.96
N ASN A 80 10.89 0.14 1.09
CA ASN A 80 10.45 -1.00 0.30
C ASN A 80 9.59 -1.93 1.15
N LEU A 81 8.36 -2.17 0.71
CA LEU A 81 7.42 -3.06 1.40
C LEU A 81 7.18 -4.31 0.58
N ARG A 82 7.45 -5.47 1.18
CA ARG A 82 7.26 -6.79 0.58
C ARG A 82 6.02 -7.47 1.15
N PHE A 83 5.18 -8.01 0.28
CA PHE A 83 4.01 -8.79 0.68
C PHE A 83 3.62 -9.84 -0.36
N GLU A 84 2.91 -10.88 0.08
CA GLU A 84 2.32 -11.86 -0.82
C GLU A 84 0.93 -11.41 -1.27
N HIS A 85 0.63 -11.62 -2.55
CA HIS A 85 -0.68 -11.39 -3.13
C HIS A 85 -1.09 -12.56 -4.02
N ALA A 86 -2.34 -13.02 -3.86
CA ALA A 86 -2.93 -14.01 -4.74
C ALA A 86 -3.51 -13.31 -5.97
N GLN A 87 -2.93 -13.57 -7.14
CA GLN A 87 -3.46 -13.07 -8.41
C GLN A 87 -4.75 -13.81 -8.79
N PHE A 88 -5.49 -13.28 -9.78
CA PHE A 88 -6.77 -13.85 -10.24
C PHE A 88 -6.72 -15.33 -10.63
N SER A 89 -5.54 -15.87 -10.98
CA SER A 89 -5.32 -17.29 -11.29
C SER A 89 -5.10 -18.18 -10.06
N GLY A 90 -5.18 -17.63 -8.84
CA GLY A 90 -4.82 -18.32 -7.59
C GLY A 90 -3.31 -18.43 -7.36
N LYS A 91 -2.48 -18.03 -8.33
CA LYS A 91 -1.03 -17.99 -8.19
C LYS A 91 -0.65 -16.91 -7.17
N LYS A 92 0.11 -17.30 -6.15
CA LYS A 92 0.72 -16.36 -5.22
C LYS A 92 1.96 -15.74 -5.85
N SER A 93 2.09 -14.44 -5.71
CA SER A 93 3.28 -13.69 -6.12
C SER A 93 3.72 -12.77 -4.98
N ILE A 94 5.02 -12.55 -4.91
CA ILE A 94 5.59 -11.53 -4.05
C ILE A 94 5.53 -10.21 -4.81
N ILE A 95 5.04 -9.18 -4.14
CA ILE A 95 5.03 -7.80 -4.63
C ILE A 95 5.96 -6.99 -3.72
N ILE A 96 6.73 -6.09 -4.33
CA ILE A 96 7.54 -5.10 -3.64
C ILE A 96 7.04 -3.73 -4.07
N ASP A 97 6.49 -2.99 -3.11
CA ASP A 97 6.09 -1.60 -3.31
C ASP A 97 7.24 -0.69 -2.90
N HIS A 98 7.56 0.28 -3.76
CA HIS A 98 8.62 1.26 -3.57
C HIS A 98 8.01 2.61 -3.20
N PHE A 99 8.34 3.10 -2.00
CA PHE A 99 7.88 4.38 -1.49
C PHE A 99 9.05 5.35 -1.36
N VAL A 100 8.81 6.59 -1.76
CA VAL A 100 9.73 7.70 -1.61
C VAL A 100 9.07 8.82 -0.79
N PRO A 101 9.85 9.70 -0.13
CA PRO A 101 9.32 10.91 0.46
C PRO A 101 8.52 11.74 -0.55
N GLU A 102 7.44 12.36 -0.10
CA GLU A 102 6.57 13.17 -0.97
C GLU A 102 7.33 14.31 -1.66
N ASN A 103 8.28 14.92 -0.96
CA ASN A 103 9.13 15.99 -1.47
C ASN A 103 10.34 15.49 -2.28
N ALA A 104 10.52 14.17 -2.47
CA ALA A 104 11.60 13.64 -3.30
C ALA A 104 11.41 14.11 -4.75
N LEU A 105 12.49 14.50 -5.42
CA LEU A 105 12.46 14.79 -6.85
C LEU A 105 12.52 13.47 -7.60
N VAL A 106 11.41 13.09 -8.25
CA VAL A 106 11.34 11.91 -9.11
C VAL A 106 11.03 12.40 -10.52
N GLU A 107 11.98 12.23 -11.43
CA GLU A 107 11.79 12.57 -12.84
C GLU A 107 10.58 11.82 -13.38
N ASN A 108 9.73 12.51 -14.12
CA ASN A 108 8.51 11.95 -14.72
C ASN A 108 7.54 11.32 -13.70
N ARG A 109 7.50 11.79 -12.46
CA ARG A 109 6.49 11.35 -11.46
C ARG A 109 5.06 11.49 -11.98
N ASP A 110 4.79 12.57 -12.70
CA ASP A 110 3.47 12.98 -13.19
C ASP A 110 3.28 12.69 -14.69
N PHE A 111 3.92 11.63 -15.21
CA PHE A 111 3.96 11.30 -16.64
C PHE A 111 2.60 10.95 -17.29
N HIS A 112 1.53 10.93 -16.52
CA HIS A 112 0.17 10.59 -16.95
C HIS A 112 -0.84 11.76 -16.92
N TYR A 113 -0.37 12.98 -16.67
CA TYR A 113 -1.20 14.21 -16.73
C TYR A 113 -1.24 14.83 -18.14
#